data_AF-A0A969KLT3-F1
#
_entry.id   AF-A0A969KLT3-F1
#
_cell.length_a   1.000
_cell.length_b   1.000
_cell.length_c   1.000
_cell.angle_alpha   90.00
_cell.angle_beta   90.00
_cell.angle_gamma   90.00
#
_symmetry.space_group_name_H-M   'P 1'
#
loop_
_entity.id
_entity.type
_entity.pdbx_description
1 polymer ?
#
loop_
_entity_poly.entity_id
_entity_poly.type
_entity_poly.pdbx_seq_one_letter_code
_entity_poly.pdbx_strand_id
1 'polypeptide(L)'
;MGVIVLAALSQLSTEQYGYSLLKQLSEQGLEVDQGTLYPLLRRLEAQGLLESVWKLEEARPRRYYVVSAEGKKILPKLKKEWADIVSVMKKMLA
;
A
#
# COMPACT_ATOMS: atom_id res chain seq x y z
N MET A 1 -9.81 4.39 -6.27
CA MET A 1 -9.55 4.00 -4.86
C MET A 1 -8.87 2.62 -4.68
N GLY A 2 -8.98 1.67 -5.62
CA GLY A 2 -8.31 0.34 -5.50
C GLY A 2 -6.80 0.32 -5.82
N VAL A 3 -6.31 1.24 -6.65
CA VAL A 3 -4.89 1.28 -7.07
C VAL A 3 -3.95 1.57 -5.90
N ILE A 4 -4.31 2.52 -5.03
CA ILE A 4 -3.47 2.88 -3.86
C ILE A 4 -3.44 1.74 -2.84
N VAL A 5 -4.54 0.98 -2.67
CA VAL A 5 -4.58 -0.22 -1.83
C VAL A 5 -3.62 -1.28 -2.37
N LEU A 6 -3.70 -1.58 -3.68
CA LEU A 6 -2.81 -2.53 -4.33
C LEU A 6 -1.34 -2.10 -4.20
N ALA A 7 -1.05 -0.82 -4.44
CA ALA A 7 0.29 -0.26 -4.29
C ALA A 7 0.79 -0.40 -2.85
N ALA A 8 0.02 0.05 -1.86
CA ALA A 8 0.41 -0.05 -0.45
C ALA A 8 0.69 -1.49 -0.02
N LEU A 9 -0.21 -2.44 -0.32
CA LEU A 9 -0.01 -3.86 0.01
C LEU A 9 1.19 -4.48 -0.72
N SER A 10 1.47 -4.06 -1.96
CA SER A 10 2.62 -4.53 -2.72
C SER A 10 3.94 -4.02 -2.15
N GLN A 11 4.03 -2.72 -1.85
CA GLN A 11 5.26 -2.09 -1.36
C GLN A 11 5.56 -2.44 0.09
N LEU A 12 4.53 -2.68 0.91
CA LEU A 12 4.66 -3.09 2.31
C LEU A 12 4.95 -4.59 2.47
N SER A 13 5.44 -5.26 1.42
CA SER A 13 6.04 -6.60 1.55
C SER A 13 7.30 -6.58 2.43
N THR A 14 7.96 -5.43 2.50
CA THR A 14 8.97 -5.08 3.49
C THR A 14 8.44 -4.00 4.43
N GLU A 15 8.96 -3.97 5.65
CA GLU A 15 8.52 -3.01 6.68
C GLU A 15 8.91 -1.58 6.30
N GLN A 16 7.96 -0.64 6.34
CA GLN A 16 8.18 0.79 6.04
C GLN A 16 7.36 1.71 6.93
N TYR A 17 7.85 2.94 7.14
CA TYR A 17 7.05 4.00 7.78
C TYR A 17 6.36 4.87 6.72
N GLY A 18 5.30 5.58 7.11
CA GLY A 18 4.41 6.26 6.15
C GLY A 18 5.12 7.21 5.18
N TYR A 19 6.11 7.97 5.65
CA TYR A 19 6.87 8.88 4.78
C TYR A 19 7.80 8.16 3.80
N SER A 20 8.48 7.08 4.20
CA SER A 20 9.30 6.31 3.26
C SER A 20 8.45 5.67 2.17
N LEU A 21 7.24 5.19 2.52
CA LEU A 21 6.30 4.66 1.55
C LEU A 21 5.84 5.73 0.55
N LEU A 22 5.49 6.94 1.01
CA LEU A 22 5.16 8.07 0.11
C LEU A 22 6.26 8.33 -0.91
N LYS A 23 7.51 8.42 -0.43
CA LYS A 23 8.67 8.68 -1.29
C LYS A 23 8.81 7.58 -2.34
N GLN A 24 8.71 6.32 -1.94
CA GLN A 24 8.83 5.18 -2.86
C GLN A 24 7.70 5.14 -3.90
N LEU A 25 6.46 5.51 -3.52
CA LEU A 25 5.35 5.58 -4.47
C LEU A 25 5.57 6.69 -5.50
N SER A 26 5.99 7.88 -5.06
CA SER A 26 6.31 9.02 -5.95
C SER A 26 7.48 8.70 -6.89
N GLU A 27 8.54 8.04 -6.40
CA GLU A 27 9.66 7.58 -7.23
C GLU A 27 9.24 6.61 -8.35
N GLN A 28 8.12 5.90 -8.18
CA GLN A 28 7.52 5.02 -9.19
C GLN A 28 6.44 5.70 -10.04
N GLY A 29 6.26 7.02 -9.88
CA GLY A 29 5.29 7.83 -10.61
C GLY A 29 3.87 7.78 -10.05
N LEU A 30 3.66 7.23 -8.86
CA LEU A 30 2.36 7.24 -8.17
C LEU A 30 2.35 8.33 -7.09
N GLU A 31 1.87 9.51 -7.48
CA GLU A 31 1.68 10.63 -6.55
C GLU A 31 0.51 10.37 -5.59
N VAL A 32 0.81 10.38 -4.30
CA VAL A 32 -0.17 10.21 -3.23
C VAL A 32 0.16 11.21 -2.13
N ASP A 33 -0.83 11.94 -1.63
CA ASP A 33 -0.64 12.86 -0.52
C ASP A 33 -0.75 12.16 0.86
N GLN A 34 -0.26 12.84 1.90
CA GLN A 34 -0.32 12.34 3.27
C GLN A 34 -1.76 12.14 3.78
N GLY A 35 -2.67 13.04 3.43
CA GLY A 35 -4.08 12.99 3.80
C GLY A 35 -4.81 11.79 3.19
N THR A 36 -4.30 11.25 2.08
CA THR A 36 -4.79 10.01 1.48
C THR A 36 -4.11 8.78 2.07
N LEU A 37 -2.78 8.77 2.19
CA LEU A 37 -2.05 7.57 2.60
C LEU A 37 -2.28 7.20 4.06
N TYR A 38 -2.19 8.14 5.00
CA TYR A 38 -2.25 7.79 6.42
C TYR A 38 -3.61 7.22 6.86
N PRO A 39 -4.76 7.80 6.45
CA PRO A 39 -6.05 7.17 6.71
C PRO A 39 -6.19 5.80 6.04
N LEU A 40 -5.63 5.62 4.84
CA LEU A 40 -5.63 4.33 4.16
C LEU A 40 -4.86 3.28 4.96
N LEU A 41 -3.65 3.58 5.44
CA LEU A 41 -2.85 2.65 6.24
C LEU A 41 -3.59 2.21 7.52
N ARG A 42 -4.18 3.18 8.24
CA ARG A 42 -5.00 2.88 9.44
C ARG A 42 -6.21 2.00 9.11
N ARG A 43 -6.85 2.23 7.96
CA ARG A 43 -7.98 1.41 7.52
C ARG A 43 -7.54 -0.02 7.17
N LEU A 44 -6.44 -0.19 6.44
CA LEU A 44 -5.94 -1.52 6.07
C LEU A 44 -5.48 -2.31 7.30
N GLU A 45 -4.89 -1.63 8.28
CA GLU A 45 -4.59 -2.21 9.59
C GLU A 45 -5.86 -2.63 10.34
N ALA A 46 -6.88 -1.76 10.41
CA ALA A 46 -8.16 -2.09 11.05
C ALA A 46 -8.89 -3.27 10.36
N GLN A 47 -8.62 -3.50 9.08
CA GLN A 47 -9.09 -4.65 8.30
C GLN A 47 -8.23 -5.91 8.49
N GLY A 48 -7.15 -5.85 9.27
CA GLY A 48 -6.22 -6.95 9.48
C GLY A 48 -5.31 -7.24 8.28
N LEU A 49 -5.22 -6.34 7.31
CA LEU A 49 -4.39 -6.51 6.10
C LEU A 49 -2.96 -6.00 6.27
N LEU A 50 -2.75 -5.13 7.25
CA LEU A 50 -1.44 -4.65 7.68
C LEU A 50 -1.25 -4.92 9.17
N GLU A 51 -0.02 -5.16 9.55
CA GLU A 51 0.47 -5.08 10.92
C GLU A 51 1.27 -3.78 11.09
N SER A 52 1.34 -3.27 12.32
CA SER A 52 2.16 -2.09 12.61
C SER A 52 2.89 -2.20 13.94
N VAL A 53 4.04 -1.53 14.01
CA VAL A 53 4.85 -1.42 15.23
C VAL A 53 5.35 0.01 15.41
N TRP A 54 5.33 0.48 16.65
CA TRP A 54 5.98 1.74 17.02
C TRP A 54 7.46 1.48 17.31
N LYS A 55 8.34 2.16 16.57
CA LYS A 55 9.77 2.18 16.86
C LYS A 55 10.15 3.51 17.51
N LEU A 56 10.82 3.41 18.65
CA LEU A 56 11.21 4.52 19.52
C LEU A 56 12.71 4.84 19.45
N GLU A 57 13.43 4.18 18.54
CA GLU A 57 14.90 4.23 18.44
C GLU A 57 15.44 5.58 17.96
N GLU A 58 14.59 6.44 17.38
CA GLU A 58 14.97 7.78 16.92
C GLU A 58 14.33 8.89 17.77
N ALA A 59 14.81 10.13 17.61
CA ALA A 59 14.29 11.31 18.30
C ALA A 59 12.77 11.57 18.10
N ARG A 60 12.14 10.90 17.13
CA ARG A 60 10.70 10.95 16.89
C ARG A 60 10.15 9.53 16.73
N PRO A 61 9.17 9.11 17.55
CA PRO A 61 8.47 7.84 17.36
C PRO A 61 7.94 7.71 15.94
N ARG A 62 8.25 6.58 15.29
CA ARG A 62 7.74 6.25 13.96
C ARG A 62 6.91 4.99 14.01
N ARG A 63 5.78 5.02 13.33
CA ARG A 63 4.94 3.85 13.12
C ARG A 63 5.33 3.20 11.80
N TYR A 64 5.81 1.97 11.89
CA TYR A 64 6.15 1.12 10.77
C TYR A 64 4.98 0.20 10.46
N TYR A 65 4.77 -0.10 9.19
CA TYR A 65 3.73 -0.97 8.68
C TYR A 65 4.36 -2.07 7.85
N VAL A 66 3.75 -3.25 7.86
CA VAL A 66 4.10 -4.38 7.00
C VAL A 66 2.82 -5.15 6.66
N VAL A 67 2.80 -5.79 5.50
CA VAL A 67 1.66 -6.61 5.08
C VAL A 67 1.54 -7.85 5.99
N SER A 68 0.33 -8.05 6.54
CA SER A 68 0.02 -9.20 7.40
C SER A 68 -0.06 -10.49 6.58
N ALA A 69 -0.20 -11.64 7.27
CA ALA A 69 -0.51 -12.91 6.59
C ALA A 69 -1.79 -12.82 5.74
N GLU A 70 -2.78 -12.06 6.20
CA GLU A 70 -4.09 -11.95 5.57
C GLU A 70 -4.04 -10.99 4.38
N GLY A 71 -3.27 -9.91 4.50
CA GLY A 71 -2.92 -9.03 3.38
C GLY A 71 -2.19 -9.79 2.27
N LYS A 72 -1.26 -10.69 2.61
CA LYS A 72 -0.53 -11.54 1.64
C LYS A 72 -1.46 -12.48 0.88
N LYS A 73 -2.53 -12.99 1.52
CA LYS A 73 -3.54 -13.83 0.85
C LYS A 73 -4.41 -13.05 -0.13
N ILE A 74 -4.66 -11.77 0.13
CA ILE A 74 -5.50 -10.91 -0.73
C ILE A 74 -4.73 -10.31 -1.91
N LEU A 75 -3.44 -9.98 -1.71
CA LEU A 75 -2.63 -9.30 -2.73
C LEU A 75 -2.64 -9.98 -4.13
N PRO A 76 -2.56 -11.33 -4.26
CA PRO A 76 -2.65 -11.98 -5.57
C PRO A 76 -4.00 -11.75 -6.28
N LYS A 77 -5.10 -11.69 -5.53
CA LYS A 77 -6.44 -11.44 -6.09
C LYS A 77 -6.52 -10.02 -6.65
N LEU A 78 -6.05 -9.03 -5.89
CA LEU A 78 -6.00 -7.63 -6.33
C LEU A 78 -5.10 -7.45 -7.56
N LYS A 79 -3.95 -8.14 -7.61
CA LYS A 79 -3.07 -8.13 -8.79
C LYS A 79 -3.78 -8.67 -10.04
N LYS A 80 -4.52 -9.76 -9.89
CA LYS A 80 -5.29 -10.35 -10.99
C LYS A 80 -6.40 -9.41 -11.48
N GLU A 81 -7.21 -8.89 -10.56
CA GLU A 81 -8.28 -7.93 -10.88
C GLU A 81 -7.74 -6.70 -11.61
N TRP A 82 -6.58 -6.17 -11.18
CA TRP A 82 -5.92 -5.07 -11.86
C TRP A 82 -5.46 -5.43 -13.28
N ALA A 83 -4.84 -6.60 -13.44
CA ALA A 83 -4.39 -7.07 -14.76
C ALA A 83 -5.57 -7.23 -15.74
N ASP A 84 -6.71 -7.73 -15.26
CA ASP A 84 -7.93 -7.88 -16.04
C ASP A 84 -8.47 -6.50 -16.49
N ILE A 85 -8.51 -5.52 -15.58
CA ILE A 85 -8.91 -4.13 -15.90
C ILE A 85 -7.97 -3.53 -16.96
N VAL A 86 -6.66 -3.65 -16.78
CA VAL A 86 -5.67 -3.13 -17.74
C VAL A 86 -5.85 -3.77 -19.12
N SER A 87 -6.09 -5.09 -19.15
CA SER A 87 -6.34 -5.84 -20.40
C SER A 87 -7.60 -5.34 -21.12
N VAL A 88 -8.70 -5.14 -20.39
CA VAL A 88 -9.95 -4.60 -20.94
C VAL A 88 -9.75 -3.18 -21.48
N MET A 89 -9.15 -2.28 -20.68
CA MET A 89 -8.91 -0.90 -21.08
C MET A 89 -7.99 -0.81 -22.30
N LYS A 90 -6.94 -1.63 -22.36
CA LYS A 90 -6.04 -1.69 -23.51
C LYS A 90 -6.77 -2.08 -24.79
N LYS A 91 -7.75 -2.99 -24.73
CA LYS A 91 -8.58 -3.35 -25.89
C LYS A 91 -9.56 -2.25 -26.28
N MET A 92 -10.12 -1.54 -25.31
CA MET A 92 -11.11 -0.47 -25.56
C MET A 92 -10.49 0.80 -26.15
N LEU A 93 -9.22 1.06 -25.86
CA LEU A 93 -8.49 2.24 -26.31
C LEU A 93 -7.58 1.96 -27.53
N ALA A 94 -7.63 0.74 -28.08
CA ALA A 94 -6.88 0.32 -29.26
C ALA A 94 -7.59 0.69 -30.57
#